data_AF-A0A7C5QYN4-F1
#
_entry.id   AF-A0A7C5QYN4-F1
#
_cell.length_a   1.000
_cell.length_b   1.000
_cell.length_c   1.000
_cell.angle_alpha   90.00
_cell.angle_beta   90.00
_cell.angle_gamma   90.00
#
_symmetry.space_group_name_H-M   'P 1'
#
loop_
_entity.id
_entity.type
_entity.pdbx_description
1 polymer ?
#
loop_
_entity_poly.entity_id
_entity_poly.type
_entity_poly.pdbx_seq_one_letter_code
_entity_poly.pdbx_strand_id
1 'polypeptide(L)'
;MAIYALPEPPLSFFKHYHQQLIELSVGPDSRRYVIAEEGPRHYIDLDDYAEPDSLPLYWPAAVARYGEDTLLAHGIVPWYDYFTYKKLIKAFAGRDGARILRLAADLSHYVADAHVPLHTTANYNGQLSGQEGIHAFWETRLPQL
;
A
#
# COMPACT_ATOMS: atom_id res chain seq x y z
N MET A 1 -9.30 13.04 2.66
CA MET A 1 -8.91 13.78 3.87
C MET A 1 -7.43 14.16 3.90
N ALA A 2 -6.49 13.27 3.58
CA ALA A 2 -5.04 13.53 3.68
C ALA A 2 -4.53 14.79 2.95
N ILE A 3 -5.14 15.17 1.82
CA ILE A 3 -4.74 16.39 1.07
C ILE A 3 -4.76 17.63 1.97
N TYR A 4 -5.73 17.76 2.87
CA TYR A 4 -5.89 18.95 3.71
C TYR A 4 -4.85 19.06 4.83
N ALA A 5 -4.08 18.00 5.09
CA ALA A 5 -2.97 18.00 6.04
C ALA A 5 -1.63 18.38 5.40
N LEU A 6 -1.58 18.56 4.07
CA LEU A 6 -0.35 18.91 3.37
C LEU A 6 0.02 20.39 3.62
N PRO A 7 1.33 20.69 3.71
CA PRO A 7 1.79 22.07 3.65
C PRO A 7 1.70 22.62 2.22
N GLU A 8 1.77 23.93 2.08
CA GLU A 8 2.05 24.56 0.78
C GLU A 8 3.53 24.35 0.38
N PRO A 9 3.86 24.33 -0.92
CA PRO A 9 2.98 24.35 -2.10
C PRO A 9 2.19 23.07 -2.50
N PRO A 10 2.53 21.84 -2.03
CA PRO A 10 1.81 20.63 -2.45
C PRO A 10 0.31 20.64 -2.22
N LEU A 11 -0.16 21.30 -1.14
CA LEU A 11 -1.57 21.45 -0.83
C LEU A 11 -2.37 21.98 -2.03
N SER A 12 -1.97 23.12 -2.61
CA SER A 12 -2.67 23.72 -3.73
C SER A 12 -2.71 22.79 -4.96
N PHE A 13 -1.57 22.16 -5.28
CA PHE A 13 -1.47 21.20 -6.39
C PHE A 13 -2.45 20.02 -6.23
N PHE A 14 -2.42 19.33 -5.09
CA PHE A 14 -3.27 18.16 -4.89
C PHE A 14 -4.75 18.51 -4.68
N LYS A 15 -5.06 19.71 -4.15
CA LYS A 15 -6.44 20.21 -4.13
C LYS A 15 -6.98 20.43 -5.54
N HIS A 16 -6.18 20.99 -6.44
CA HIS A 16 -6.58 21.19 -7.83
C HIS A 16 -6.90 19.85 -8.53
N TYR A 17 -6.10 18.82 -8.29
CA TYR A 17 -6.26 17.48 -8.89
C TYR A 17 -7.03 16.47 -8.01
N HIS A 18 -7.78 16.93 -7.00
CA HIS A 18 -8.40 16.05 -6.00
C HIS A 18 -9.23 14.92 -6.61
N GLN A 19 -10.09 15.24 -7.59
CA GLN A 19 -10.94 14.26 -8.24
C GLN A 19 -10.13 13.19 -8.99
N GLN A 20 -9.11 13.61 -9.73
CA GLN A 20 -8.22 12.70 -10.45
C GLN A 20 -7.43 11.81 -9.49
N LEU A 21 -7.04 12.33 -8.32
CA LEU A 21 -6.33 11.55 -7.31
C LEU A 21 -7.22 10.40 -6.79
N ILE A 22 -8.51 10.66 -6.55
CA ILE A 22 -9.49 9.64 -6.15
C ILE A 22 -9.66 8.59 -7.25
N GLU A 23 -9.79 9.01 -8.51
CA GLU A 23 -9.94 8.07 -9.62
C GLU A 23 -8.71 7.19 -9.81
N LEU A 24 -7.52 7.73 -9.59
CA LEU A 24 -6.27 6.99 -9.68
C LEU A 24 -6.03 6.08 -8.47
N SER A 25 -6.65 6.34 -7.31
CA SER A 25 -6.37 5.59 -6.08
C SER A 25 -6.79 4.14 -6.17
N VAL A 26 -7.79 3.79 -6.98
CA VAL A 26 -8.20 2.38 -7.23
C VAL A 26 -7.30 1.65 -8.25
N GLY A 27 -6.30 2.35 -8.79
CA GLY A 27 -5.38 1.85 -9.79
C GLY A 27 -4.57 0.62 -9.35
N PRO A 28 -4.00 0.58 -8.13
CA PRO A 28 -3.35 -0.61 -7.57
C PRO A 28 -4.24 -1.85 -7.57
N ASP A 29 -5.46 -1.76 -7.02
CA ASP A 29 -6.41 -2.87 -7.02
C ASP A 29 -6.76 -3.35 -8.41
N SER A 30 -6.85 -2.44 -9.38
CA SER A 30 -7.11 -2.83 -10.77
C SER A 30 -5.92 -3.59 -11.38
N ARG A 31 -4.68 -3.27 -10.98
CA ARG A 31 -3.46 -3.90 -11.51
C ARG A 31 -3.28 -5.34 -11.04
N ARG A 32 -3.85 -5.74 -9.90
CA ARG A 32 -3.76 -7.14 -9.41
C ARG A 32 -4.28 -8.17 -10.40
N TYR A 33 -5.20 -7.78 -11.29
CA TYR A 33 -5.79 -8.67 -12.30
C TYR A 33 -4.91 -8.87 -13.53
N VAL A 34 -3.88 -8.03 -13.71
CA VAL A 34 -3.03 -8.02 -14.92
C VAL A 34 -1.53 -8.04 -14.63
N ILE A 35 -1.11 -7.76 -13.39
CA ILE A 35 0.28 -7.82 -12.93
C ILE A 35 0.32 -8.77 -11.74
N ALA A 36 0.93 -9.95 -11.94
CA ALA A 36 1.02 -10.98 -10.90
C ALA A 36 1.74 -10.48 -9.64
N GLU A 37 2.77 -9.64 -9.83
CA GLU A 37 3.58 -9.07 -8.76
C GLU A 37 2.88 -7.92 -8.01
N GLU A 38 1.67 -7.52 -8.43
CA GLU A 38 0.94 -6.45 -7.74
C GLU A 38 0.36 -6.95 -6.42
N GLY A 39 -0.20 -8.16 -6.38
CA GLY A 39 -0.89 -8.71 -5.21
C GLY A 39 -0.12 -8.55 -3.90
N PRO A 40 1.15 -8.99 -3.82
CA PRO A 40 1.98 -8.85 -2.62
C PRO A 40 2.23 -7.41 -2.15
N ARG A 41 1.96 -6.38 -2.97
CA ARG A 41 2.21 -4.98 -2.61
C ARG A 41 1.14 -4.39 -1.71
N HIS A 42 0.04 -5.11 -1.51
CA HIS A 42 -1.14 -4.64 -0.77
C HIS A 42 -1.17 -5.10 0.69
N TYR A 43 -0.32 -6.04 1.09
CA TYR A 43 -0.42 -6.65 2.42
C TYR A 43 0.95 -7.01 2.99
N ILE A 44 0.95 -7.41 4.26
CA ILE A 44 2.05 -8.11 4.91
C ILE A 44 1.51 -9.06 6.00
N ASP A 45 1.76 -10.35 5.87
CA ASP A 45 1.30 -11.36 6.83
C ASP A 45 2.23 -11.40 8.05
N LEU A 46 2.08 -10.44 8.96
CA LEU A 46 3.02 -10.25 10.08
C LEU A 46 3.10 -11.47 11.01
N ASP A 47 2.00 -12.19 11.17
CA ASP A 47 1.87 -13.39 11.99
C ASP A 47 2.65 -14.61 11.47
N ASP A 48 3.08 -14.59 10.21
CA ASP A 48 3.96 -15.61 9.65
C ASP A 48 5.45 -15.37 9.97
N TYR A 49 5.80 -14.19 10.49
CA TYR A 49 7.17 -13.88 10.92
C TYR A 49 7.35 -14.18 12.41
N ALA A 50 8.46 -14.86 12.76
CA ALA A 50 8.77 -15.19 14.16
C ALA A 50 9.03 -13.95 15.05
N GLU A 51 9.48 -12.85 14.46
CA GLU A 51 9.80 -11.59 15.16
C GLU A 51 9.20 -10.40 14.36
N PRO A 52 7.87 -10.21 14.37
CA PRO A 52 7.21 -9.20 13.54
C PRO A 52 7.63 -7.77 13.90
N ASP A 53 7.99 -7.52 15.16
CA ASP A 53 8.48 -6.21 15.64
C ASP A 53 9.94 -5.92 15.23
N SER A 54 10.65 -6.91 14.68
CA SER A 54 12.07 -6.82 14.32
C SER A 54 12.34 -7.08 12.84
N LEU A 55 11.34 -6.82 11.98
CA LEU A 55 11.51 -6.90 10.54
C LEU A 55 12.58 -5.89 10.05
N PRO A 56 13.48 -6.28 9.14
CA PRO A 56 14.47 -5.37 8.59
C PRO A 56 13.82 -4.21 7.83
N LEU A 57 14.19 -2.98 8.21
CA LEU A 57 13.66 -1.75 7.59
C LEU A 57 14.02 -1.63 6.10
N TYR A 58 15.19 -2.14 5.70
CA TYR A 58 15.69 -2.02 4.33
C TYR A 58 15.52 -3.32 3.56
N TRP A 59 14.99 -3.22 2.35
CA TRP A 59 14.73 -4.37 1.47
C TRP A 59 15.94 -5.31 1.29
N PRO A 60 17.18 -4.84 1.03
CA PRO A 60 18.31 -5.75 0.90
C PRO A 60 18.57 -6.60 2.15
N ALA A 61 18.33 -6.03 3.34
CA ALA A 61 18.46 -6.75 4.60
C ALA A 61 17.29 -7.73 4.82
N ALA A 62 16.08 -7.35 4.42
CA ALA A 62 14.92 -8.26 4.42
C ALA A 62 15.17 -9.46 3.51
N VAL A 63 15.62 -9.23 2.26
CA VAL A 63 15.96 -10.29 1.29
C VAL A 63 17.08 -11.17 1.82
N ALA A 64 18.13 -10.59 2.42
CA ALA A 64 19.22 -11.37 3.00
C ALA A 64 18.75 -12.25 4.17
N ARG A 65 17.74 -11.81 4.93
CA ARG A 65 17.21 -12.52 6.11
C ARG A 65 16.19 -13.59 5.74
N TYR A 66 15.27 -13.30 4.83
CA TYR A 66 14.10 -14.14 4.56
C TYR A 66 14.06 -14.74 3.14
N GLY A 67 14.83 -14.19 2.20
CA GLY A 67 14.71 -14.50 0.77
C GLY A 67 13.57 -13.73 0.10
N GLU A 68 13.76 -13.40 -1.18
CA GLU A 68 12.79 -12.59 -1.94
C GLU A 68 11.48 -13.35 -2.20
N ASP A 69 11.54 -14.65 -2.53
CA ASP A 69 10.34 -15.46 -2.76
C ASP A 69 9.43 -15.53 -1.53
N THR A 70 10.03 -15.68 -0.34
CA THR A 70 9.30 -15.67 0.94
C THR A 70 8.66 -14.32 1.21
N LEU A 71 9.39 -13.22 1.02
CA LEU A 71 8.83 -11.87 1.18
C LEU A 71 7.66 -11.62 0.22
N LEU A 72 7.78 -12.05 -1.04
CA LEU A 72 6.71 -11.94 -2.03
C LEU A 72 5.51 -12.81 -1.68
N ALA A 73 5.70 -13.97 -1.05
CA ALA A 73 4.59 -14.81 -0.60
C ALA A 73 3.82 -14.18 0.58
N HIS A 74 4.53 -13.59 1.54
CA HIS A 74 3.96 -13.01 2.77
C HIS A 74 3.66 -11.51 2.67
N GLY A 75 3.72 -10.93 1.47
CA GLY A 75 3.43 -9.52 1.25
C GLY A 75 4.58 -8.57 1.63
N ILE A 76 4.65 -7.45 0.90
CA ILE A 76 5.76 -6.51 0.90
C ILE A 76 5.34 -5.05 1.05
N VAL A 77 4.09 -4.78 1.47
CA VAL A 77 3.56 -3.40 1.50
C VAL A 77 4.49 -2.37 2.18
N PRO A 78 5.18 -2.66 3.31
CA PRO A 78 6.03 -1.65 3.95
C PRO A 78 7.26 -1.25 3.11
N TRP A 79 7.84 -2.21 2.38
CA TRP A 79 8.97 -1.92 1.49
C TRP A 79 8.50 -1.30 0.18
N TYR A 80 7.33 -1.72 -0.33
CA TYR A 80 6.78 -1.17 -1.56
C TYR A 80 6.30 0.28 -1.41
N ASP A 81 5.79 0.65 -0.23
CA ASP A 81 5.54 2.04 0.16
C ASP A 81 6.80 2.89 0.00
N TYR A 82 7.91 2.44 0.57
CA TYR A 82 9.19 3.14 0.44
C TYR A 82 9.63 3.27 -1.02
N PHE A 83 9.51 2.21 -1.83
CA PHE A 83 9.85 2.28 -3.25
C PHE A 83 8.98 3.28 -4.02
N THR A 84 7.67 3.29 -3.75
CA THR A 84 6.73 4.20 -4.38
C THR A 84 7.00 5.64 -3.96
N TYR A 85 7.30 5.88 -2.68
CA TYR A 85 7.77 7.16 -2.17
C TYR A 85 9.06 7.63 -2.86
N LYS A 86 10.06 6.77 -3.04
CA LYS A 86 11.30 7.12 -3.76
C LYS A 86 11.03 7.43 -5.23
N LYS A 87 10.10 6.72 -5.88
CA LYS A 87 9.65 7.03 -7.25
C LYS A 87 8.95 8.40 -7.30
N LEU A 88 8.15 8.74 -6.29
CA LEU A 88 7.42 10.00 -6.19
C LEU A 88 8.39 11.17 -6.02
N ILE A 89 9.41 11.06 -5.16
CA ILE A 89 10.49 12.06 -5.04
C ILE A 89 11.14 12.32 -6.40
N LYS A 90 11.46 11.27 -7.15
CA LYS A 90 12.06 11.41 -8.50
C LYS A 90 11.11 12.11 -9.48
N ALA A 91 9.80 11.84 -9.40
CA ALA A 91 8.81 12.51 -10.23
C ALA A 91 8.71 14.01 -9.90
N PHE A 92 8.75 14.38 -8.62
CA PHE A 92 8.84 15.78 -8.19
C PHE A 92 10.11 16.47 -8.70
N ALA A 93 11.27 15.81 -8.56
CA ALA A 93 12.54 16.35 -9.06
C ALA A 93 12.51 16.56 -10.59
N GLY A 94 11.86 15.66 -11.32
CA GLY A 94 11.66 15.76 -12.77
C GLY A 94 10.51 16.68 -13.20
N ARG A 95 9.74 17.26 -12.25
CA ARG A 95 8.55 18.09 -12.52
C ARG A 95 7.49 17.41 -13.40
N ASP A 96 7.38 16.09 -13.32
CA ASP A 96 6.44 15.29 -14.10
C ASP A 96 5.09 15.21 -13.37
N GLY A 97 4.20 16.17 -13.66
CA GLY A 97 2.90 16.30 -13.00
C GLY A 97 2.02 15.04 -13.10
N ALA A 98 1.97 14.40 -14.26
CA ALA A 98 1.18 13.20 -14.46
C ALA A 98 1.69 12.03 -13.60
N ARG A 99 3.01 11.86 -13.57
CA ARG A 99 3.66 10.82 -12.77
C ARG A 99 3.58 11.12 -11.26
N ILE A 100 3.64 12.39 -10.85
CA ILE A 100 3.40 12.81 -9.46
C ILE A 100 2.00 12.38 -9.03
N LEU A 101 0.96 12.69 -9.81
CA LEU A 101 -0.42 12.34 -9.45
C LEU A 101 -0.61 10.83 -9.33
N ARG A 102 -0.11 10.07 -10.31
CA ARG A 102 -0.24 8.60 -10.28
C ARG A 102 0.50 7.97 -9.11
N LEU A 103 1.75 8.36 -8.87
CA LEU A 103 2.53 7.80 -7.77
C LEU A 103 2.04 8.26 -6.40
N ALA A 104 1.47 9.47 -6.29
CA ALA A 104 0.84 9.92 -5.06
C ALA A 104 -0.44 9.12 -4.76
N ALA A 105 -1.26 8.84 -5.78
CA ALA A 105 -2.45 8.00 -5.65
C ALA A 105 -2.06 6.56 -5.27
N ASP A 106 -1.11 5.96 -5.98
CA ASP A 106 -0.59 4.62 -5.68
C ASP A 106 -0.02 4.56 -4.25
N LEU A 107 0.82 5.52 -3.85
CA LEU A 107 1.36 5.57 -2.49
C LEU A 107 0.25 5.72 -1.44
N SER A 108 -0.75 6.56 -1.69
CA SER A 108 -1.86 6.74 -0.75
C SER A 108 -2.70 5.48 -0.58
N HIS A 109 -2.82 4.67 -1.63
CA HIS A 109 -3.52 3.40 -1.60
C HIS A 109 -2.75 2.39 -0.75
N TYR A 110 -1.47 2.12 -1.05
CA TYR A 110 -0.69 1.14 -0.30
C TYR A 110 -0.53 1.51 1.19
N VAL A 111 -0.37 2.81 1.48
CA VAL A 111 -0.38 3.29 2.88
C VAL A 111 -1.74 3.04 3.52
N ALA A 112 -2.86 3.25 2.81
CA ALA A 112 -4.19 2.98 3.36
C ALA A 112 -4.39 1.48 3.63
N ASP A 113 -3.98 0.62 2.70
CA ASP A 113 -4.00 -0.84 2.84
C ASP A 113 -3.20 -1.29 4.08
N ALA A 114 -1.99 -0.76 4.28
CA ALA A 114 -1.19 -1.07 5.48
C ALA A 114 -1.86 -0.65 6.81
N HIS A 115 -2.86 0.22 6.78
CA HIS A 115 -3.65 0.62 7.95
C HIS A 115 -4.97 -0.17 8.09
N VAL A 116 -5.27 -1.09 7.18
CA VAL A 116 -6.35 -2.07 7.32
C VAL A 116 -5.79 -3.27 8.10
N PRO A 117 -6.29 -3.58 9.32
CA PRO A 117 -5.75 -4.69 10.12
C PRO A 117 -5.82 -6.05 9.43
N LEU A 118 -6.78 -6.24 8.53
CA LEU A 118 -6.92 -7.48 7.77
C LEU A 118 -5.90 -7.60 6.62
N HIS A 119 -5.20 -6.52 6.25
CA HIS A 119 -4.08 -6.58 5.30
C HIS A 119 -2.74 -6.82 6.01
N THR A 120 -2.75 -7.03 7.34
CA THR A 120 -1.53 -7.24 8.13
C THR A 120 -1.47 -8.62 8.82
N THR A 121 -2.25 -9.59 8.34
CA THR A 121 -2.35 -10.95 8.89
C THR A 121 -2.66 -11.98 7.81
N ALA A 122 -2.06 -13.16 7.93
CA ALA A 122 -2.37 -14.32 7.12
C ALA A 122 -3.84 -14.72 7.22
N ASN A 123 -4.53 -14.42 8.33
CA ASN A 123 -5.97 -14.65 8.50
C ASN A 123 -6.86 -13.53 7.92
N TYR A 124 -6.41 -12.86 6.85
CA TYR A 124 -7.05 -11.68 6.26
C TYR A 124 -8.55 -11.84 6.02
N ASN A 125 -8.99 -13.00 5.55
CA ASN A 125 -10.40 -13.27 5.25
C ASN A 125 -11.12 -14.06 6.33
N GLY A 126 -10.50 -14.30 7.50
CA GLY A 126 -11.08 -15.12 8.57
C GLY A 126 -11.06 -16.63 8.28
N GLN A 127 -10.33 -17.06 7.25
CA GLN A 127 -10.28 -18.45 6.78
C GLN A 127 -9.65 -19.41 7.79
N LEU A 128 -8.83 -18.93 8.74
CA LEU A 128 -8.22 -19.71 9.81
C LEU A 128 -9.07 -19.75 11.09
N SER A 129 -10.12 -18.93 11.19
CA SER A 129 -10.99 -18.83 12.37
C SER A 129 -12.47 -19.13 12.10
N GLY A 130 -12.81 -19.56 10.87
CA GLY A 130 -14.18 -19.86 10.48
C GLY A 130 -15.06 -18.63 10.28
N GLN A 131 -14.46 -17.47 10.00
CA GLN A 131 -15.13 -16.18 9.78
C GLN A 131 -14.95 -15.71 8.32
N GLU A 132 -15.02 -16.65 7.38
CA GLU A 132 -14.77 -16.38 5.96
C GLU A 132 -15.66 -15.25 5.43
N GLY A 133 -15.06 -14.25 4.78
CA GLY A 133 -15.75 -13.08 4.21
C GLY A 133 -15.64 -11.81 5.04
N ILE A 134 -14.98 -11.85 6.21
CA ILE A 134 -14.80 -10.67 7.06
C ILE A 134 -14.02 -9.53 6.38
N HIS A 135 -13.10 -9.86 5.46
CA HIS A 135 -12.34 -8.87 4.68
C HIS A 135 -13.28 -7.99 3.84
N ALA A 136 -14.09 -8.62 3.00
CA ALA A 136 -15.02 -7.90 2.14
C ALA A 136 -16.06 -7.12 2.96
N PHE A 137 -16.48 -7.67 4.10
CA PHE A 137 -17.36 -6.97 5.03
C PHE A 137 -16.69 -5.72 5.61
N TRP A 138 -15.41 -5.81 6.01
CA TRP A 138 -14.63 -4.67 6.47
C TRP A 138 -14.56 -3.59 5.39
N GLU A 139 -14.04 -3.90 4.21
CA GLU A 139 -13.80 -2.90 3.15
C GLU A 139 -15.08 -2.20 2.67
N THR A 140 -16.25 -2.85 2.79
CA THR A 140 -17.50 -2.33 2.22
C THR A 140 -18.48 -1.72 3.23
N ARG A 141 -18.39 -2.07 4.52
CA ARG A 141 -19.48 -1.80 5.49
C ARG A 141 -19.02 -1.22 6.83
N LEU A 142 -17.79 -1.50 7.28
CA LEU A 142 -17.35 -1.13 8.63
C LEU A 142 -16.77 0.30 8.75
N PRO A 143 -15.91 0.78 7.84
CA PRO A 143 -15.51 2.17 7.80
C PRO A 143 -16.72 3.04 7.46
N GLN A 144 -17.39 3.56 8.49
CA GLN A 144 -18.37 4.63 8.31
C GLN A 144 -17.62 5.97 8.30
N LEU A 145 -17.94 6.81 7.32
CA LEU A 145 -17.43 8.18 7.19
C LEU A 145 -17.87 9.07 8.36
#